data_AF-A0A957ZDI3-F1
#
_entry.id   AF-A0A957ZDI3-F1
#
_cell.length_a   1.000
_cell.length_b   1.000
_cell.length_c   1.000
_cell.angle_alpha   90.00
_cell.angle_beta   90.00
_cell.angle_gamma   90.00
#
_symmetry.space_group_name_H-M   'P 1'
#
loop_
_entity.id
_entity.type
_entity.pdbx_description
1 polymer ?
#
loop_
_entity_poly.entity_id
_entity_poly.type
_entity_poly.pdbx_seq_one_letter_code
_entity_poly.pdbx_strand_id
1 'polypeptide(L)'
;MDALLKRHPDAVNAAASEALKPRRKPKKHKHNAQRSEVDGVKYDSGGERQRHQVLMQWEMAGVICNLELKPRYVVQEKFRYRGQSFPAMTYTPDFRYVMTDTGQEVVEDWKKLDRKTGKPYITKDFSARIKMFLYRYPNVNMFVNTQLYGRYEGQLYGV
;
A
#
# COMPACT_ATOMS: atom_id res chain seq x y z
N MET A 1 4.89 23.50 -5.11
CA MET A 1 4.31 22.14 -5.27
C MET A 1 5.34 21.10 -5.74
N ASP A 2 6.52 21.51 -6.19
CA ASP A 2 7.51 20.60 -6.82
C ASP A 2 8.77 20.30 -5.96
N ALA A 3 8.68 20.54 -4.65
CA ALA A 3 9.80 20.35 -3.71
C ALA A 3 9.66 19.11 -2.80
N LEU A 4 8.47 18.49 -2.76
CA LEU A 4 8.18 17.35 -1.87
C LEU A 4 8.62 16.00 -2.46
N LEU A 5 8.56 15.85 -3.79
CA LEU A 5 9.04 14.65 -4.50
C LEU A 5 10.57 14.54 -4.58
N LYS A 6 11.31 15.65 -4.43
CA LYS A 6 12.76 15.68 -4.61
C LYS A 6 13.58 15.44 -3.34
N ARG A 7 12.98 15.54 -2.14
CA ARG A 7 13.75 15.48 -0.87
C ARG A 7 13.82 14.12 -0.19
N HIS A 8 12.97 13.15 -0.58
CA HIS A 8 12.93 11.82 0.03
C HIS A 8 12.95 10.61 -0.94
N PRO A 9 13.75 10.61 -2.05
CA PRO A 9 13.96 9.35 -2.78
C PRO A 9 15.41 8.87 -2.92
N ASP A 10 16.44 9.48 -2.33
CA ASP A 10 17.81 9.03 -2.64
C ASP A 10 18.55 8.37 -1.46
N ALA A 11 18.44 8.90 -0.23
CA ALA A 11 19.19 8.38 0.92
C ALA A 11 18.64 7.04 1.48
N VAL A 12 17.32 6.91 1.60
CA VAL A 12 16.67 5.67 2.07
C VAL A 12 16.72 4.56 1.00
N ASN A 13 16.70 4.94 -0.29
CA ASN A 13 16.72 4.02 -1.42
C ASN A 13 18.10 3.41 -1.69
N ALA A 14 19.20 4.13 -1.42
CA ALA A 14 20.55 3.59 -1.53
C ALA A 14 20.84 2.52 -0.46
N ALA A 15 20.44 2.76 0.79
CA ALA A 15 20.66 1.82 1.89
C ALA A 15 19.77 0.55 1.78
N ALA A 16 18.51 0.69 1.39
CA ALA A 16 17.58 -0.44 1.27
C ALA A 16 17.82 -1.31 0.02
N SER A 17 18.30 -0.74 -1.09
CA SER A 17 18.58 -1.49 -2.32
C SER A 17 19.90 -2.27 -2.28
N GLU A 18 20.88 -1.83 -1.51
CA GLU A 18 22.16 -2.53 -1.34
C GLU A 18 22.03 -3.77 -0.42
N ALA A 19 21.15 -3.70 0.59
CA ALA A 19 20.99 -4.74 1.61
C ALA A 19 20.14 -5.96 1.18
N LEU A 20 19.30 -5.85 0.14
CA LEU A 20 18.31 -6.87 -0.22
C LEU A 20 18.30 -7.30 -1.71
N LYS A 21 19.43 -7.84 -2.21
CA LYS A 21 19.48 -8.51 -3.53
C LYS A 21 19.03 -9.99 -3.39
N PRO A 22 17.95 -10.46 -4.06
CA PRO A 22 17.54 -11.86 -3.94
C PRO A 22 18.45 -12.81 -4.75
N ARG A 23 18.96 -13.88 -4.10
CA ARG A 23 19.54 -15.04 -4.80
C ARG A 23 18.44 -15.80 -5.55
N ARG A 24 18.65 -16.08 -6.84
CA ARG A 24 17.67 -16.74 -7.75
C ARG A 24 17.19 -18.09 -7.17
N LYS A 25 15.87 -18.30 -7.10
CA LYS A 25 15.26 -19.62 -6.81
C LYS A 25 14.34 -20.07 -7.97
N PRO A 26 14.26 -21.38 -8.27
CA PRO A 26 13.61 -21.88 -9.48
C PRO A 26 12.07 -21.80 -9.45
N LYS A 27 11.45 -21.71 -10.63
CA LYS A 27 10.01 -21.52 -10.86
C LYS A 27 9.18 -22.72 -10.36
N LYS A 28 8.08 -22.44 -9.65
CA LYS A 28 6.96 -23.37 -9.47
C LYS A 28 5.68 -22.82 -10.11
N HIS A 29 4.87 -23.73 -10.64
CA HIS A 29 3.70 -23.47 -11.48
C HIS A 29 2.51 -22.83 -10.72
N LYS A 30 1.67 -22.17 -11.51
CA LYS A 30 0.48 -21.40 -11.12
C LYS A 30 -0.56 -22.25 -10.36
N HIS A 31 -1.22 -21.59 -9.41
CA HIS A 31 -2.33 -22.06 -8.54
C HIS A 31 -1.92 -22.84 -7.28
N ASN A 32 -1.34 -22.15 -6.30
CA ASN A 32 -1.51 -22.50 -4.88
C ASN A 32 -1.33 -21.25 -4.01
N ALA A 33 -2.38 -20.44 -3.86
CA ALA A 33 -2.40 -19.37 -2.88
C ALA A 33 -2.63 -20.01 -1.50
N GLN A 34 -1.58 -20.59 -0.91
CA GLN A 34 -1.63 -20.97 0.49
C GLN A 34 -1.71 -19.68 1.32
N ARG A 35 -2.89 -19.42 1.89
CA ARG A 35 -3.08 -18.43 2.95
C ARG A 35 -2.04 -18.75 4.02
N SER A 36 -1.04 -17.87 4.15
CA SER A 36 0.00 -18.03 5.16
C SER A 36 -0.31 -17.04 6.25
N GLU A 37 -0.83 -17.53 7.36
CA GLU A 37 -0.93 -16.75 8.59
C GLU A 37 0.50 -16.58 9.12
N VAL A 38 0.92 -15.33 9.33
CA VAL A 38 2.12 -14.99 10.09
C VAL A 38 1.62 -14.13 11.23
N ASP A 39 1.83 -14.59 12.47
CA ASP A 39 1.42 -13.90 13.70
C ASP A 39 -0.07 -13.52 13.76
N GLY A 40 -0.94 -14.40 13.24
CA GLY A 40 -2.40 -14.21 13.24
C GLY A 40 -2.94 -13.28 12.14
N VAL A 41 -2.06 -12.70 11.30
CA VAL A 41 -2.48 -11.83 10.20
C VAL A 41 -2.78 -12.64 8.94
N LYS A 42 -3.98 -12.44 8.38
CA LYS A 42 -4.43 -13.02 7.11
C LYS A 42 -4.06 -12.10 5.95
N TYR A 43 -3.27 -12.63 5.01
CA TYR A 43 -2.96 -11.95 3.75
C TYR A 43 -3.85 -12.47 2.63
N ASP A 44 -4.29 -11.56 1.77
CA ASP A 44 -5.08 -11.84 0.58
C ASP A 44 -4.19 -12.30 -0.58
N SER A 45 -2.87 -12.03 -0.51
CA SER A 45 -1.90 -12.50 -1.50
C SER A 45 -0.49 -12.73 -0.95
N GLY A 46 0.29 -13.55 -1.66
CA GLY A 46 1.71 -13.74 -1.34
C GLY A 46 2.58 -12.50 -1.53
N GLY A 47 2.15 -11.55 -2.39
CA GLY A 47 2.89 -10.31 -2.60
C GLY A 47 2.66 -9.30 -1.48
N GLU A 48 1.43 -9.20 -0.97
CA GLU A 48 1.10 -8.46 0.26
C GLU A 48 1.95 -8.96 1.43
N ARG A 49 2.00 -10.28 1.65
CA ARG A 49 2.86 -10.87 2.69
C ARG A 49 4.33 -10.49 2.53
N GLN A 50 4.85 -10.56 1.31
CA GLN A 50 6.25 -10.24 1.04
C GLN A 50 6.53 -8.75 1.24
N ARG A 51 5.60 -7.87 0.87
CA ARG A 51 5.72 -6.43 1.12
C ARG A 51 5.69 -6.13 2.62
N HIS A 52 4.81 -6.78 3.37
CA HIS A 52 4.78 -6.67 4.83
C HIS A 52 6.13 -7.02 5.47
N GLN A 53 6.76 -8.13 5.04
CA GLN A 53 8.09 -8.52 5.53
C GLN A 53 9.17 -7.47 5.25
N VAL A 54 9.06 -6.71 4.16
CA VAL A 54 9.95 -5.58 3.87
C VAL A 54 9.65 -4.40 4.79
N LEU A 55 8.38 -4.06 5.00
CA LEU A 55 7.97 -2.98 5.91
C LEU A 55 8.38 -3.26 7.36
N MET A 56 8.29 -4.51 7.83
CA MET A 56 8.80 -4.89 9.15
C MET A 56 10.30 -4.63 9.29
N GLN A 57 11.09 -4.92 8.25
CA GLN A 57 12.53 -4.63 8.27
C GLN A 57 12.80 -3.13 8.28
N TRP A 58 11.98 -2.33 7.57
CA TRP A 58 12.08 -0.87 7.61
C TRP A 58 11.73 -0.30 8.98
N GLU A 59 10.74 -0.87 9.66
CA GLU A 59 10.37 -0.50 11.02
C GLU A 59 11.49 -0.85 12.01
N MET A 60 12.05 -2.07 11.92
CA MET A 60 13.21 -2.47 12.72
C MET A 60 14.44 -1.59 12.49
N ALA A 61 14.63 -1.08 11.26
CA ALA A 61 15.71 -0.16 10.91
C ALA A 61 15.41 1.30 11.27
N GLY A 62 14.23 1.62 11.82
CA GLY A 62 13.81 2.97 12.20
C GLY A 62 13.44 3.88 11.03
N VAL A 63 13.32 3.36 9.81
CA VAL A 63 12.94 4.12 8.62
C VAL A 63 11.45 4.53 8.68
N ILE A 64 10.62 3.64 9.21
CA ILE A 64 9.19 3.87 9.46
C ILE A 64 8.86 3.52 10.90
N CYS A 65 7.69 3.93 11.36
CA CYS A 65 7.11 3.51 12.63
C CYS A 65 5.59 3.37 12.52
N ASN A 66 4.96 2.80 13.56
CA ASN A 66 3.51 2.61 13.65
C ASN A 66 2.94 1.80 12.48
N LEU A 67 3.62 0.72 12.08
CA LEU A 67 3.15 -0.17 11.02
C LEU A 67 1.85 -0.87 11.45
N GLU A 68 0.77 -0.63 10.70
CA GLU A 68 -0.53 -1.26 10.88
C GLU A 68 -0.97 -1.98 9.60
N LEU A 69 -1.55 -3.17 9.77
CA LEU A 69 -2.12 -3.98 8.69
C LEU A 69 -3.63 -3.79 8.62
N LYS A 70 -4.14 -3.66 7.39
CA LYS A 70 -5.57 -3.56 7.08
C LYS A 70 -6.32 -2.52 7.93
N PRO A 71 -5.80 -1.29 8.07
CA PRO A 71 -6.51 -0.23 8.77
C PRO A 71 -7.84 0.08 8.08
N ARG A 72 -8.85 0.53 8.83
CA ARG A 72 -10.18 0.79 8.27
C ARG A 72 -10.48 2.28 8.20
N TYR A 73 -10.68 2.79 6.99
CA TYR A 73 -11.09 4.17 6.75
C TYR A 73 -12.55 4.25 6.32
N VAL A 74 -13.32 5.15 6.92
CA VAL A 74 -14.66 5.48 6.44
C VAL A 74 -14.53 6.51 5.33
N VAL A 75 -14.85 6.13 4.09
CA VAL A 75 -14.76 7.03 2.93
C VAL A 75 -16.10 7.69 2.58
N GLN A 76 -17.21 7.08 3.00
CA GLN A 76 -18.54 7.66 2.94
C GLN A 76 -19.28 7.29 4.23
N GLU A 77 -19.78 8.29 4.94
CA GLU A 77 -20.57 8.05 6.15
C GLU A 77 -21.90 7.36 5.83
N LYS A 78 -22.42 6.62 6.81
CA LYS A 78 -23.81 6.12 6.73
C LYS A 78 -24.75 7.31 6.59
N PHE A 79 -25.76 7.19 5.75
CA PHE A 79 -26.74 8.27 5.56
C PHE A 79 -28.13 7.71 5.32
N ARG A 80 -29.14 8.59 5.39
CA ARG A 80 -30.51 8.26 5.02
C ARG A 80 -30.92 9.07 3.80
N TYR A 81 -31.60 8.43 2.86
CA TYR A 81 -32.18 9.09 1.70
C TYR A 81 -33.58 8.53 1.44
N ARG A 82 -34.59 9.41 1.42
CA ARG A 82 -36.01 9.06 1.23
C ARG A 82 -36.50 7.93 2.15
N GLY A 83 -36.14 8.00 3.44
CA GLY A 83 -36.53 7.00 4.45
C GLY A 83 -35.69 5.71 4.43
N GLN A 84 -34.89 5.47 3.39
CA GLN A 84 -33.98 4.32 3.33
C GLN A 84 -32.63 4.64 3.97
N SER A 85 -32.09 3.71 4.76
CA SER A 85 -30.76 3.81 5.36
C SER A 85 -29.71 3.14 4.47
N PHE A 86 -28.62 3.86 4.21
CA PHE A 86 -27.46 3.39 3.46
C PHE A 86 -26.28 3.23 4.43
N PRO A 87 -25.60 2.07 4.45
CA PRO A 87 -24.47 1.84 5.34
C PRO A 87 -23.27 2.70 4.93
N ALA A 88 -22.35 2.89 5.88
CA ALA A 88 -21.07 3.54 5.58
C ALA A 88 -20.27 2.71 4.59
N MET A 89 -19.58 3.38 3.68
CA MET A 89 -18.59 2.74 2.82
C MET A 89 -17.20 2.92 3.43
N THR A 90 -16.43 1.83 3.47
CA THR A 90 -15.07 1.84 3.99
C THR A 90 -14.04 1.46 2.94
N TYR A 91 -12.85 2.04 3.05
CA TYR A 91 -11.66 1.63 2.34
C TYR A 91 -10.69 0.99 3.34
N THR A 92 -10.20 -0.20 3.02
CA THR A 92 -9.26 -0.97 3.83
C THR A 92 -8.03 -1.25 2.98
N PRO A 93 -7.00 -0.37 3.01
CA PRO A 93 -5.71 -0.61 2.35
C PRO A 93 -4.96 -1.76 3.03
N ASP A 94 -3.88 -2.24 2.42
CA ASP A 94 -3.09 -3.33 3.02
C ASP A 94 -2.26 -2.85 4.22
N PHE A 95 -1.68 -1.64 4.15
CA PHE A 95 -0.76 -1.11 5.16
C PHE A 95 -1.00 0.37 5.45
N ARG A 96 -0.68 0.79 6.69
CA ARG A 96 -0.46 2.18 7.09
C ARG A 96 0.78 2.26 7.97
N TYR A 97 1.55 3.32 7.85
CA TYR A 97 2.72 3.58 8.69
C TYR A 97 3.09 5.07 8.62
N VAL A 98 4.03 5.49 9.47
CA VAL A 98 4.55 6.86 9.51
C VAL A 98 6.03 6.83 9.12
N MET A 99 6.43 7.76 8.26
CA MET A 99 7.83 7.95 7.89
C MET A 99 8.56 8.68 9.02
N THR A 100 9.61 8.08 9.59
CA THR A 100 10.28 8.63 10.78
C THR A 100 10.95 9.98 10.51
N ASP A 101 11.47 10.19 9.29
CA ASP A 101 12.21 11.38 8.90
C ASP A 101 11.33 12.63 8.69
N THR A 102 10.08 12.42 8.29
CA THR A 102 9.14 13.50 7.90
C THR A 102 7.90 13.58 8.80
N GLY A 103 7.61 12.53 9.56
CA GLY A 103 6.37 12.38 10.33
C GLY A 103 5.13 12.18 9.46
N GLN A 104 5.28 11.96 8.15
CA GLN A 104 4.14 11.81 7.23
C GLN A 104 3.50 10.43 7.34
N GLU A 105 2.18 10.42 7.46
CA GLU A 105 1.40 9.19 7.36
C GLU A 105 1.32 8.72 5.91
N VAL A 106 1.59 7.43 5.73
CA VAL A 106 1.56 6.73 4.47
C VAL A 106 0.54 5.60 4.56
N VAL A 107 -0.30 5.51 3.54
CA VAL A 107 -1.19 4.38 3.29
C VAL A 107 -0.75 3.68 2.01
N GLU A 108 -0.55 2.37 2.08
CA GLU A 108 -0.04 1.57 0.97
C GLU A 108 -0.94 0.37 0.68
N ASP A 109 -1.24 0.17 -0.60
CA ASP A 109 -2.04 -0.94 -1.10
C ASP A 109 -1.28 -1.70 -2.19
N TRP A 110 -1.07 -2.99 -1.99
CA TRP A 110 -0.30 -3.82 -2.90
C TRP A 110 -1.16 -4.32 -4.06
N LYS A 111 -0.62 -4.20 -5.27
CA LYS A 111 -1.26 -4.69 -6.50
C LYS A 111 -0.26 -5.44 -7.38
N LYS A 112 -0.77 -6.44 -8.09
CA LYS A 112 0.00 -7.08 -9.16
C LYS A 112 0.13 -6.14 -10.34
N LEU A 113 1.35 -5.98 -10.84
CA LEU A 113 1.60 -5.36 -12.14
C LEU A 113 1.16 -6.30 -13.26
N ASP A 114 0.32 -5.81 -14.16
CA ASP A 114 0.09 -6.47 -15.44
C ASP A 114 1.31 -6.25 -16.34
N ARG A 115 2.01 -7.35 -16.66
CA ARG A 115 3.23 -7.33 -17.47
C ARG A 115 2.99 -6.91 -18.92
N LYS A 116 1.76 -7.00 -19.43
CA LYS A 116 1.44 -6.59 -20.80
C LYS A 116 1.27 -5.07 -20.89
N THR A 117 0.57 -4.49 -19.92
CA THR A 117 0.20 -3.07 -19.94
C THR A 117 1.12 -2.20 -19.11
N GLY A 118 1.94 -2.80 -18.23
CA GLY A 118 2.81 -2.08 -17.30
C GLY A 118 2.05 -1.35 -16.21
N LYS A 119 0.78 -1.70 -15.95
CA LYS A 119 -0.10 -1.01 -15.00
C LYS A 119 -0.60 -1.96 -13.91
N PRO A 120 -0.89 -1.47 -12.69
CA PRO A 120 -1.55 -2.28 -11.67
C PRO A 120 -2.95 -2.70 -12.14
N TYR A 121 -3.38 -3.90 -11.77
CA TYR A 121 -4.76 -4.32 -11.98
C TYR A 121 -5.69 -3.58 -11.02
N ILE A 122 -6.52 -2.68 -11.57
CA ILE A 122 -7.47 -1.84 -10.81
C ILE A 122 -8.90 -2.09 -11.25
N THR A 123 -9.80 -2.31 -10.29
CA THR A 123 -11.24 -2.36 -10.54
C THR A 123 -11.86 -0.96 -10.46
N LYS A 124 -13.02 -0.76 -11.09
CA LYS A 124 -13.77 0.51 -11.00
C LYS A 124 -14.14 0.85 -9.56
N ASP A 125 -14.56 -0.15 -8.79
CA ASP A 125 -14.91 -0.03 -7.38
C ASP A 125 -13.72 0.42 -6.53
N PHE A 126 -12.54 -0.17 -6.75
CA PHE A 126 -11.31 0.27 -6.10
C PHE A 126 -10.95 1.73 -6.42
N SER A 127 -11.01 2.10 -7.71
CA SER A 127 -10.74 3.47 -8.15
C SER A 127 -11.70 4.49 -7.53
N ALA A 128 -12.99 4.14 -7.43
CA ALA A 128 -13.98 4.98 -6.75
C ALA A 128 -13.67 5.15 -5.25
N ARG A 129 -13.32 4.07 -4.55
CA ARG A 129 -12.95 4.13 -3.13
C ARG A 129 -11.70 4.96 -2.89
N ILE A 130 -10.67 4.83 -3.73
CA ILE A 130 -9.48 5.70 -3.66
C ILE A 130 -9.87 7.16 -3.85
N LYS A 131 -10.68 7.48 -4.86
CA LYS A 131 -11.10 8.86 -5.11
C LYS A 131 -11.82 9.47 -3.89
N MET A 132 -12.72 8.71 -3.26
CA MET A 132 -13.40 9.13 -2.03
C MET A 132 -12.43 9.24 -0.84
N PHE A 133 -11.49 8.30 -0.73
CA PHE A 133 -10.45 8.33 0.30
C PHE A 133 -9.60 9.60 0.20
N LEU A 134 -9.06 9.91 -0.98
CA LEU A 134 -8.23 11.10 -1.21
C LEU A 134 -8.99 12.40 -0.93
N TYR A 135 -10.28 12.46 -1.30
CA TYR A 135 -11.11 13.62 -0.99
C TYR A 135 -11.30 13.82 0.53
N ARG A 136 -11.53 12.73 1.27
CA ARG A 136 -11.83 12.77 2.70
C ARG A 136 -10.58 12.87 3.58
N TYR A 137 -9.46 12.33 3.11
CA TYR A 137 -8.18 12.27 3.82
C TYR A 137 -7.07 12.94 2.99
N PRO A 138 -7.15 14.26 2.72
CA PRO A 138 -6.27 14.94 1.78
C PRO A 138 -4.81 15.04 2.24
N ASN A 139 -4.55 14.83 3.54
CA ASN A 139 -3.22 14.93 4.15
C ASN A 139 -2.51 13.57 4.26
N VAL A 140 -3.14 12.49 3.79
CA VAL A 140 -2.56 11.14 3.85
C VAL A 140 -1.90 10.82 2.51
N ASN A 141 -0.65 10.35 2.55
CA ASN A 141 0.06 9.93 1.35
C ASN A 141 -0.38 8.52 0.95
N MET A 142 -1.20 8.43 -0.10
CA MET A 142 -1.71 7.15 -0.62
C MET A 142 -0.85 6.61 -1.77
N PHE A 143 -0.41 5.36 -1.67
CA PHE A 143 0.32 4.66 -2.73
C PHE A 143 -0.33 3.34 -3.11
N VAL A 144 -0.50 3.14 -4.41
CA VAL A 144 -0.76 1.81 -4.98
C VAL A 144 0.57 1.27 -5.46
N ASN A 145 1.08 0.26 -4.77
CA ASN A 145 2.41 -0.26 -5.02
C ASN A 145 2.35 -1.58 -5.79
N THR A 146 3.28 -1.77 -6.73
CA THR A 146 3.45 -3.04 -7.46
C THR A 146 4.83 -3.66 -7.25
N GLN A 147 5.73 -2.95 -6.59
CA GLN A 147 7.10 -3.35 -6.33
C GLN A 147 7.28 -3.75 -4.87
N LEU A 148 8.06 -4.81 -4.64
CA LEU A 148 8.28 -5.34 -3.30
C LEU A 148 9.36 -4.57 -2.53
N TYR A 149 10.42 -4.18 -3.25
CA TYR A 149 11.70 -3.71 -2.69
C TYR A 149 12.09 -2.30 -3.17
N GLY A 150 11.27 -1.65 -4.00
CA GLY A 150 11.61 -0.39 -4.67
C GLY A 150 10.43 0.58 -4.76
N ARG A 151 10.78 1.86 -4.60
CA ARG A 151 10.05 3.15 -4.69
C ARG A 151 8.53 3.21 -4.53
N TYR A 152 8.14 4.27 -3.81
CA TYR A 152 6.96 5.10 -4.02
C TYR A 152 6.89 5.68 -5.45
N GLU A 153 6.98 4.83 -6.46
CA GLU A 153 6.62 5.12 -7.86
C GLU A 153 5.16 4.74 -8.09
N GLY A 154 4.32 4.86 -7.05
CA GLY A 154 2.89 4.81 -7.22
C GLY A 154 2.47 6.01 -8.05
N GLN A 155 1.69 5.79 -9.11
CA GLN A 155 0.91 6.89 -9.66
C GLN A 155 0.09 7.48 -8.52
N LEU A 156 0.25 8.78 -8.25
CA LEU A 156 -0.79 9.56 -7.60
C LEU A 156 -2.06 9.32 -8.43
N TYR A 157 -3.04 8.61 -7.87
CA TYR A 157 -4.33 8.44 -8.52
C TYR A 157 -5.05 9.80 -8.47
N GLY A 158 -4.87 10.61 -9.51
CA GLY A 158 -5.60 11.86 -9.68
C GLY A 158 -4.75 13.02 -10.19
N VAL A 159 -4.28 12.94 -11.44
CA VAL A 159 -4.50 13.97 -12.48
C VAL A 159 -4.66 13.23 -13.81
#